data_AF-A0A7C2YM04-F1
#
_entry.id   AF-A0A7C2YM04-F1
#
_cell.length_a   1.000
_cell.length_b   1.000
_cell.length_c   1.000
_cell.angle_alpha   90.00
_cell.angle_beta   90.00
_cell.angle_gamma   90.00
#
_symmetry.space_group_name_H-M   'P 1'
#
loop_
_entity.id
_entity.type
_entity.pdbx_description
1 polymer ?
#
loop_
_entity_poly.entity_id
_entity_poly.type
_entity_poly.pdbx_seq_one_letter_code
_entity_poly.pdbx_strand_id
1 'polypeptide(L)'
;MLKEKQQDREVVDFYQVTQHSYVIIYREDNRLLYNPVEPELTDEERRALGIVRNYLTRTFFFSQRELKEKWKELQKRVEDEVGEAVKMLRINLNEKSIDKITYYVRRDYLGYGPIEVPMNDPFVEDISSTGADSPVYVYHVKYEWIPTTIKFVDDEIYNAFIRRLAYRAGQELVYSNPIVEGPIPPRDYRAHLVLDIVSRRGSSFTIRRGAEIPLSIVKLISMKTITPRIAAYLWMLVSNMRTILIAGPMASGKTTLLNAIAMFIPHTKKIVTIEETSELRLERENWTPLIVRPSSKPEISNITLFELLKSSLRQRPDYIIVGEIRGEEAYTFFQAISLGHGGLGTFHAESFHQVIRRLESHPLNIPRSMIPLVNTVVFMKSYRGEGGINRKVEDVVDIISYDPSTDGINAASVFKYDPIDDRWIESETLPNLMKIADMSGLSLNELKDELSRREKFLTYLAERGVEHPSEVVRAIDEYASNPEVAMEKYRPGSGVGFGETVS
;
A
#
# COMPACT_ATOMS: atom_id res chain seq x y z
N MET A 1 18.57 10.66 48.17
CA MET A 1 19.54 11.31 47.25
C MET A 1 19.83 10.37 46.08
N LEU A 2 19.02 10.45 45.03
CA LEU A 2 19.38 9.99 43.69
C LEU A 2 19.19 11.24 42.83
N LYS A 3 20.28 11.96 42.57
CA LYS A 3 20.29 13.05 41.59
C LYS A 3 20.05 12.38 40.25
N GLU A 4 18.87 12.55 39.66
CA GLU A 4 18.67 12.29 38.24
C GLU A 4 19.69 13.14 37.48
N LYS A 5 20.64 12.47 36.83
CA LYS A 5 21.48 13.11 35.83
C LYS A 5 20.51 13.57 34.73
N GLN A 6 20.34 14.89 34.58
CA GLN A 6 19.90 15.44 33.30
C GLN A 6 20.96 15.02 32.27
N GLN A 7 20.68 13.97 31.50
CA GLN A 7 21.47 13.61 30.33
C GLN A 7 21.25 14.69 29.27
N ASP A 8 22.34 15.20 28.70
CA ASP A 8 22.32 16.14 27.57
C ASP A 8 21.63 15.46 26.37
N ARG A 9 20.34 15.75 26.18
CA ARG A 9 19.58 15.33 25.00
C ARG A 9 19.69 16.42 23.95
N GLU A 10 20.34 16.11 22.85
CA GLU A 10 20.39 16.99 21.68
C GLU A 10 19.11 16.80 20.86
N VAL A 11 18.41 17.89 20.53
CA VAL A 11 17.25 17.84 19.61
C VAL A 11 17.77 17.76 18.18
N VAL A 12 17.44 16.67 17.48
CA VAL A 12 17.80 16.42 16.08
C VAL A 12 16.70 16.88 15.13
N ASP A 13 15.44 16.71 15.52
CA ASP A 13 14.28 17.08 14.71
C ASP A 13 13.09 17.42 15.61
N PHE A 14 12.22 18.31 15.12
CA PHE A 14 10.97 18.68 15.80
C PHE A 14 9.93 19.07 14.77
N TYR A 15 8.81 18.35 14.76
CA TYR A 15 7.72 18.62 13.82
C TYR A 15 6.35 18.31 14.44
N GLN A 16 5.34 18.97 13.88
CA GLN A 16 3.96 18.78 14.25
C GLN A 16 3.36 17.58 13.52
N VAL A 17 2.64 16.72 14.23
CA VAL A 17 1.94 15.56 13.66
C VAL A 17 0.44 15.80 13.54
N THR A 18 -0.17 16.36 14.58
CA THR A 18 -1.56 16.82 14.56
C THR A 18 -1.68 18.19 15.22
N GLN A 19 -2.87 18.79 15.21
CA GLN A 19 -3.13 20.03 15.95
C GLN A 19 -2.74 19.94 17.45
N HIS A 20 -2.76 18.74 18.05
CA HIS A 20 -2.54 18.53 19.49
C HIS A 20 -1.28 17.72 19.81
N SER A 21 -0.53 17.25 18.80
CA SER A 21 0.60 16.35 19.02
C SER A 21 1.80 16.70 18.15
N TYR A 22 2.97 16.58 18.74
CA TYR A 22 4.26 16.84 18.11
C TYR A 22 5.17 15.63 18.29
N VAL A 23 6.27 15.61 17.55
CA VAL A 23 7.35 14.64 17.72
C VAL A 23 8.65 15.40 17.91
N ILE A 24 9.44 14.97 18.89
CA ILE A 24 10.83 15.39 19.05
C ILE A 24 11.71 14.17 18.82
N ILE A 25 12.68 14.28 17.91
CA ILE A 25 13.73 13.29 17.76
C ILE A 25 14.93 13.76 18.58
N TYR A 26 15.28 13.01 19.62
CA TYR A 26 16.47 13.28 20.43
C TYR A 26 17.64 12.41 19.99
N ARG A 27 18.85 12.90 20.21
CA ARG A 27 20.07 12.09 20.28
C ARG A 27 20.51 11.99 21.73
N GLU A 28 20.62 10.77 22.22
CA GLU A 28 21.06 10.42 23.58
C GLU A 28 22.06 9.25 23.46
N ASP A 29 23.28 9.41 23.98
CA ASP A 29 24.35 8.40 23.91
C ASP A 29 24.59 7.83 22.50
N ASN A 30 24.60 8.72 21.49
CA ASN A 30 24.76 8.40 20.07
C ASN A 30 23.65 7.50 19.48
N ARG A 31 22.48 7.43 20.14
CA ARG A 31 21.28 6.77 19.66
C ARG A 31 20.17 7.79 19.46
N LEU A 32 19.36 7.58 18.42
CA LEU A 32 18.17 8.38 18.17
C LEU A 32 16.99 7.84 18.98
N LEU A 33 16.15 8.74 19.47
CA LEU A 33 14.96 8.44 20.26
C LEU A 33 13.77 9.23 19.71
N TYR A 34 12.67 8.54 19.43
CA TYR A 34 11.41 9.14 19.00
C TYR A 34 10.54 9.47 20.21
N ASN A 35 10.33 10.76 20.50
CA ASN A 35 9.51 11.19 21.62
C ASN A 35 8.20 11.83 21.14
N PRO A 36 7.06 11.13 21.16
CA PRO A 36 5.77 11.76 20.94
C PRO A 36 5.45 12.71 22.11
N VAL A 37 5.03 13.92 21.77
CA VAL A 37 4.61 14.95 22.71
C VAL A 37 3.10 15.12 22.57
N GLU A 38 2.38 14.76 23.62
CA GLU A 38 0.93 14.89 23.75
C GLU A 38 0.59 15.99 24.78
N PRO A 39 -0.66 16.48 24.84
CA PRO A 39 -1.04 17.49 25.83
C PRO A 39 -0.83 16.99 27.27
N GLU A 40 -0.10 17.74 28.08
CA GLU A 40 0.11 17.39 29.49
C GLU A 40 -1.15 17.65 30.32
N LEU A 41 -1.48 16.67 31.17
CA LEU A 41 -2.60 16.74 32.11
C LEU A 41 -2.11 17.01 33.53
N THR A 42 -2.69 18.01 34.18
CA THR A 42 -2.55 18.23 35.63
C THR A 42 -3.22 17.11 36.42
N ASP A 43 -2.94 16.98 37.71
CA ASP A 43 -3.58 15.97 38.57
C ASP A 43 -5.10 16.13 38.67
N GLU A 44 -5.59 17.37 38.57
CA GLU A 44 -7.02 17.66 38.49
C GLU A 44 -7.61 17.18 37.15
N GLU A 45 -6.95 17.50 36.04
CA GLU A 45 -7.38 17.07 34.70
C GLU A 45 -7.34 15.53 34.57
N ARG A 46 -6.33 14.85 35.14
CA ARG A 46 -6.24 13.38 35.17
C ARG A 46 -7.40 12.75 35.94
N ARG A 47 -7.77 13.32 37.09
CA ARG A 47 -8.92 12.85 37.88
C ARG A 47 -10.23 13.06 37.12
N ALA A 48 -10.41 14.23 36.51
CA ALA A 48 -11.58 14.51 35.68
C ALA A 48 -11.67 13.57 34.47
N LEU A 49 -10.56 13.31 33.77
CA LEU A 49 -10.50 12.32 32.70
C LEU A 49 -10.92 10.93 33.17
N GLY A 50 -10.48 10.49 34.36
CA GLY A 50 -10.91 9.21 34.93
C GLY A 50 -12.42 9.13 35.16
N ILE A 51 -13.03 10.22 35.67
CA ILE A 51 -14.47 10.33 35.88
C ILE A 51 -15.22 10.26 34.54
N VAL A 52 -14.79 11.06 33.56
CA VAL A 52 -15.39 11.10 32.21
C VAL A 52 -15.25 9.74 31.53
N ARG A 53 -14.10 9.07 31.63
CA ARG A 53 -13.91 7.71 31.10
C ARG A 53 -14.91 6.72 31.69
N ASN A 54 -15.11 6.73 33.00
CA ASN A 54 -16.07 5.82 33.65
C ASN A 54 -17.52 6.06 33.22
N TYR A 55 -17.88 7.32 32.97
CA TYR A 55 -19.18 7.68 32.40
C TYR A 55 -19.33 7.12 30.98
N LEU A 56 -18.37 7.40 30.10
CA LEU A 56 -18.42 6.99 28.70
C LEU A 56 -18.42 5.46 28.52
N THR A 57 -17.73 4.69 29.37
CA THR A 57 -17.81 3.22 29.34
C THR A 57 -19.24 2.69 29.49
N ARG A 58 -20.17 3.49 30.06
CA ARG A 58 -21.56 3.10 30.32
C ARG A 58 -22.56 3.75 29.37
N THR A 59 -22.19 4.85 28.70
CA THR A 59 -23.12 5.63 27.86
C THR A 59 -22.75 5.59 26.38
N PHE A 60 -21.46 5.48 26.05
CA PHE A 60 -20.97 5.62 24.70
C PHE A 60 -20.66 4.25 24.06
N PHE A 61 -21.56 3.83 23.17
CA PHE A 61 -21.42 2.60 22.40
C PHE A 61 -21.42 2.89 20.90
N PHE A 62 -20.57 2.17 20.17
CA PHE A 62 -20.50 2.20 18.72
C PHE A 62 -20.12 0.82 18.19
N SER A 63 -20.58 0.51 17.00
CA SER A 63 -20.20 -0.71 16.27
C SER A 63 -18.88 -0.54 15.51
N GLN A 64 -18.22 -1.65 15.17
CA GLN A 64 -17.03 -1.62 14.30
C GLN A 64 -17.31 -1.00 12.93
N ARG A 65 -18.54 -1.18 12.44
CA ARG A 65 -18.98 -0.57 11.18
C ARG A 65 -19.03 0.95 11.28
N GLU A 66 -19.60 1.50 12.35
CA GLU A 66 -19.57 2.94 12.60
C GLU A 66 -18.14 3.47 12.72
N LEU A 67 -17.25 2.74 13.41
CA LEU A 67 -15.84 3.15 13.53
C LEU A 67 -15.18 3.31 12.16
N LYS A 68 -15.45 2.37 11.23
CA LYS A 68 -14.89 2.36 9.88
C LYS A 68 -15.52 3.40 8.95
N GLU A 69 -16.85 3.50 8.94
CA GLU A 69 -17.61 4.25 7.94
C GLU A 69 -17.96 5.69 8.40
N LYS A 70 -18.05 5.92 9.72
CA LYS A 70 -18.61 7.13 10.32
C LYS A 70 -17.64 7.83 11.27
N TRP A 71 -16.34 7.76 10.98
CA TRP A 71 -15.29 8.32 11.83
C TRP A 71 -15.54 9.79 12.22
N LYS A 72 -15.85 10.66 11.25
CA LYS A 72 -16.12 12.09 11.50
C LYS A 72 -17.35 12.29 12.39
N GLU A 73 -18.42 11.52 12.18
CA GLU A 73 -19.63 11.58 13.01
C GLU A 73 -19.33 11.12 14.45
N LEU A 74 -18.53 10.06 14.62
CA LEU A 74 -18.14 9.56 15.94
C LEU A 74 -17.25 10.54 16.69
N GLN A 75 -16.32 11.23 16.01
CA GLN A 75 -15.50 12.27 16.64
C GLN A 75 -16.37 13.37 17.24
N LYS A 76 -17.37 13.84 16.49
CA LYS A 76 -18.32 14.84 16.96
C LYS A 76 -19.17 14.31 18.13
N ARG A 77 -19.68 13.07 18.04
CA ARG A 77 -20.45 12.46 19.14
C ARG A 77 -19.63 12.34 20.42
N VAL A 78 -18.33 12.04 20.34
CA VAL A 78 -17.44 12.01 21.50
C VAL A 78 -17.31 13.41 22.13
N GLU A 79 -17.14 14.44 21.31
CA GLU A 79 -17.06 15.83 21.78
C GLU A 79 -18.33 16.23 22.54
N ASP A 80 -19.51 15.92 21.97
CA ASP A 80 -20.81 16.20 22.58
C ASP A 80 -20.97 15.46 23.93
N GLU A 81 -20.66 14.16 23.96
CA GLU A 81 -20.76 13.32 25.17
C GLU A 81 -19.79 13.72 26.28
N VAL A 82 -18.57 14.14 25.95
CA VAL A 82 -17.63 14.69 26.93
C VAL A 82 -18.20 15.99 27.51
N GLY A 83 -18.77 16.86 26.66
CA GLY A 83 -19.44 18.07 27.10
C GLY A 83 -20.63 17.80 28.03
N GLU A 84 -21.45 16.79 27.73
CA GLU A 84 -22.54 16.37 28.59
C GLU A 84 -22.05 15.78 29.92
N ALA A 85 -21.03 14.93 29.90
CA ALA A 85 -20.44 14.34 31.09
C ALA A 85 -19.90 15.43 32.04
N VAL A 86 -19.19 16.43 31.51
CA VAL A 86 -18.67 17.55 32.30
C VAL A 86 -19.80 18.34 32.95
N LYS A 87 -20.89 18.60 32.22
CA LYS A 87 -22.07 19.32 32.74
C LYS A 87 -22.82 18.52 33.81
N MET A 88 -23.18 17.26 33.51
CA MET A 88 -23.96 16.41 34.41
C MET A 88 -23.22 16.10 35.71
N LEU A 89 -21.92 15.83 35.61
CA LEU A 89 -21.07 15.48 36.75
C LEU A 89 -20.53 16.72 37.47
N ARG A 90 -20.91 17.93 37.02
CA ARG A 90 -20.53 19.24 37.59
C ARG A 90 -19.01 19.38 37.75
N ILE A 91 -18.28 18.94 36.74
CA ILE A 91 -16.81 19.04 36.70
C ILE A 91 -16.45 20.49 36.36
N ASN A 92 -15.73 21.16 37.26
CA ASN A 92 -15.36 22.56 37.08
C ASN A 92 -14.02 22.67 36.34
N LEU A 93 -14.06 22.77 35.01
CA LEU A 93 -12.88 22.89 34.16
C LEU A 93 -13.04 24.04 33.16
N ASN A 94 -11.92 24.65 32.79
CA ASN A 94 -11.89 25.62 31.71
C ASN A 94 -11.95 24.90 30.34
N GLU A 95 -12.23 25.66 29.28
CA GLU A 95 -12.35 25.14 27.91
C GLU A 95 -11.10 24.38 27.44
N LYS A 96 -9.89 24.89 27.74
CA LYS A 96 -8.64 24.21 27.38
C LYS A 96 -8.48 22.84 28.06
N SER A 97 -8.89 22.73 29.33
CA SER A 97 -8.86 21.47 30.06
C SER A 97 -9.89 20.48 29.50
N ILE A 98 -11.04 20.97 29.05
CA ILE A 98 -12.02 20.13 28.34
C ILE A 98 -11.43 19.63 27.03
N ASP A 99 -10.80 20.50 26.21
CA ASP A 99 -10.16 20.10 24.95
C ASP A 99 -9.08 19.02 25.15
N LYS A 100 -8.25 19.16 26.20
CA LYS A 100 -7.28 18.12 26.56
C LYS A 100 -7.97 16.81 26.91
N ILE A 101 -9.02 16.83 27.73
CA ILE A 101 -9.77 15.62 28.11
C ILE A 101 -10.38 14.97 26.86
N THR A 102 -11.02 15.77 26.00
CA THR A 102 -11.57 15.33 24.71
C THR A 102 -10.51 14.67 23.85
N TYR A 103 -9.29 15.23 23.77
CA TYR A 103 -8.17 14.62 23.07
C TYR A 103 -7.89 13.20 23.60
N TYR A 104 -7.73 13.02 24.91
CA TYR A 104 -7.43 11.70 25.48
C TYR A 104 -8.60 10.72 25.35
N VAL A 105 -9.84 11.18 25.49
CA VAL A 105 -11.02 10.34 25.25
C VAL A 105 -11.04 9.86 23.81
N ARG A 106 -10.91 10.78 22.83
CA ARG A 106 -10.86 10.45 21.41
C ARG A 106 -9.71 9.48 21.12
N ARG A 107 -8.52 9.77 21.65
CA ARG A 107 -7.31 8.94 21.51
C ARG A 107 -7.52 7.52 22.00
N ASP A 108 -8.17 7.34 23.14
CA ASP A 108 -8.25 6.02 23.79
C ASP A 108 -9.46 5.19 23.35
N TYR A 109 -10.59 5.84 23.04
CA TYR A 109 -11.83 5.15 22.62
C TYR A 109 -11.87 4.93 21.11
N LEU A 110 -11.65 6.01 20.34
CA LEU A 110 -11.73 5.96 18.87
C LEU A 110 -10.35 5.69 18.24
N GLY A 111 -9.32 6.39 18.69
CA GLY A 111 -7.93 6.31 18.22
C GLY A 111 -7.15 5.15 18.84
N TYR A 112 -5.88 4.98 18.53
CA TYR A 112 -5.05 3.82 18.87
C TYR A 112 -4.38 3.89 20.25
N GLY A 113 -4.86 4.75 21.16
CA GLY A 113 -4.34 4.87 22.52
C GLY A 113 -2.88 5.35 22.55
N PRO A 114 -1.97 4.68 23.30
CA PRO A 114 -0.58 5.13 23.46
C PRO A 114 0.21 5.28 22.16
N ILE A 115 -0.18 4.58 21.09
CA ILE A 115 0.47 4.67 19.78
C ILE A 115 -0.25 5.61 18.82
N GLU A 116 -1.23 6.41 19.27
CA GLU A 116 -1.97 7.34 18.40
C GLU A 116 -1.02 8.28 17.65
N VAL A 117 -0.04 8.87 18.32
CA VAL A 117 0.90 9.81 17.69
C VAL A 117 1.70 9.15 16.56
N PRO A 118 2.43 8.04 16.76
CA PRO A 118 3.12 7.39 15.65
C PRO A 118 2.18 6.84 14.57
N MET A 119 0.94 6.45 14.92
CA MET A 119 -0.09 6.09 13.92
C MET A 119 -0.59 7.30 13.09
N ASN A 120 -0.37 8.52 13.56
CA ASN A 120 -0.68 9.77 12.85
C ASN A 120 0.51 10.37 12.12
N ASP A 121 1.72 9.89 12.38
CA ASP A 121 2.92 10.48 11.82
C ASP A 121 3.08 10.10 10.33
N PRO A 122 3.06 11.08 9.39
CA PRO A 122 3.26 10.82 7.97
C PRO A 122 4.66 10.27 7.65
N PHE A 123 5.62 10.37 8.56
CA PHE A 123 6.98 9.86 8.38
C PHE A 123 7.21 8.48 9.00
N VAL A 124 6.22 7.89 9.69
CA VAL A 124 6.32 6.53 10.25
C VAL A 124 5.63 5.53 9.32
N GLU A 125 6.37 4.51 8.88
CA GLU A 125 5.83 3.43 8.02
C GLU A 125 5.44 2.19 8.83
N ASP A 126 6.26 1.82 9.82
CA ASP A 126 6.02 0.65 10.66
C ASP A 126 6.12 1.02 12.14
N ILE A 127 5.32 0.35 12.98
CA ILE A 127 5.34 0.44 14.44
C ILE A 127 5.45 -0.99 14.98
N SER A 128 6.41 -1.24 15.87
CA SER A 128 6.65 -2.59 16.38
C SER A 128 6.91 -2.60 17.88
N SER A 129 6.43 -3.63 18.58
CA SER A 129 6.75 -3.87 19.98
C SER A 129 7.00 -5.37 20.18
N THR A 130 8.08 -5.68 20.90
CA THR A 130 8.52 -7.06 21.15
C THR A 130 8.14 -7.59 22.54
N GLY A 131 7.40 -6.82 23.33
CA GLY A 131 7.00 -7.14 24.71
C GLY A 131 6.82 -5.87 25.57
N ALA A 132 6.21 -6.01 26.75
CA ALA A 132 5.87 -4.88 27.62
C ALA A 132 7.10 -4.14 28.19
N ASP A 133 8.17 -4.89 28.53
CA ASP A 133 9.43 -4.34 29.06
C ASP A 133 10.28 -3.59 28.02
N SER A 134 9.92 -3.70 26.75
CA SER A 134 10.64 -3.06 25.64
C SER A 134 9.90 -1.80 25.18
N PRO A 135 10.63 -0.72 24.81
CA PRO A 135 9.99 0.42 24.18
C PRO A 135 9.31 -0.01 22.87
N VAL A 136 8.25 0.69 22.50
CA VAL A 136 7.73 0.61 21.13
C VAL A 136 8.78 1.19 20.20
N TYR A 137 8.99 0.57 19.04
CA TYR A 137 9.86 1.04 17.97
C TYR A 137 9.02 1.56 16.81
N VAL A 138 9.57 2.52 16.09
CA VAL A 138 9.02 3.01 14.82
C VAL A 138 10.06 2.92 13.72
N TYR A 139 9.64 2.58 12.51
CA TYR A 139 10.43 2.75 11.30
C TYR A 139 10.09 4.12 10.69
N HIS A 140 11.00 5.07 10.85
CA HIS A 140 10.85 6.42 10.33
C HIS A 140 11.54 6.54 8.97
N VAL A 141 10.90 7.12 7.95
CA VAL A 141 11.43 7.19 6.56
C VAL A 141 12.84 7.78 6.46
N LYS A 142 13.19 8.68 7.37
CA LYS A 142 14.52 9.34 7.45
C LYS A 142 15.50 8.67 8.41
N TYR A 143 15.02 8.03 9.47
CA TYR A 143 15.85 7.59 10.61
C TYR A 143 15.87 6.07 10.80
N GLU A 144 15.13 5.33 9.95
CA GLU A 144 14.91 3.89 10.04
C GLU A 144 14.34 3.49 11.42
N TRP A 145 14.75 2.34 11.96
CA TRP A 145 14.27 1.83 13.24
C TRP A 145 14.84 2.60 14.43
N ILE A 146 13.99 3.36 15.11
CA ILE A 146 14.33 4.09 16.33
C ILE A 146 13.38 3.74 17.49
N PRO A 147 13.89 3.58 18.72
CA PRO A 147 13.05 3.37 19.90
C PRO A 147 12.26 4.63 20.22
N THR A 148 11.04 4.44 20.71
CA THR A 148 10.20 5.53 21.22
C THR A 148 10.30 5.66 22.75
N THR A 149 9.80 6.76 23.30
CA THR A 149 9.56 6.89 24.75
C THR A 149 8.30 6.15 25.23
N ILE A 150 7.50 5.59 24.32
CA ILE A 150 6.29 4.83 24.67
C ILE A 150 6.72 3.48 25.26
N LYS A 151 6.35 3.26 26.53
CA LYS A 151 6.53 2.01 27.26
C LYS A 151 5.24 1.64 27.97
N PHE A 152 4.99 0.34 28.09
CA PHE A 152 3.88 -0.18 28.87
C PHE A 152 4.36 -0.45 30.30
N VAL A 153 3.48 -0.20 31.27
CA VAL A 153 3.85 -0.27 32.70
C VAL A 153 3.93 -1.72 33.16
N ASP A 154 3.06 -2.58 32.63
CA ASP A 154 2.99 -4.01 32.94
C ASP A 154 2.42 -4.83 31.77
N ASP A 155 2.55 -6.15 31.89
CA ASP A 155 2.07 -7.13 30.92
C ASP A 155 0.55 -7.18 30.79
N GLU A 156 -0.22 -6.88 31.84
CA GLU A 156 -1.68 -6.93 31.78
C GLU A 156 -2.23 -5.82 30.89
N ILE A 157 -1.75 -4.59 31.09
CA ILE A 157 -2.11 -3.42 30.26
C ILE A 157 -1.66 -3.65 28.82
N TYR A 158 -0.45 -4.19 28.62
CA TYR A 158 0.07 -4.51 27.29
C TYR A 158 -0.77 -5.56 26.57
N ASN A 159 -1.12 -6.65 27.25
CA ASN A 159 -1.96 -7.70 26.68
C ASN A 159 -3.39 -7.21 26.39
N ALA A 160 -3.97 -6.39 27.27
CA ALA A 160 -5.26 -5.74 27.02
C ALA A 160 -5.21 -4.83 25.79
N PHE A 161 -4.10 -4.08 25.63
CA PHE A 161 -3.86 -3.24 24.47
C PHE A 161 -3.80 -4.05 23.15
N ILE A 162 -3.02 -5.14 23.12
CA ILE A 162 -2.94 -6.00 21.94
C ILE A 162 -4.29 -6.63 21.61
N ARG A 163 -5.04 -7.14 22.60
CA ARG A 163 -6.37 -7.70 22.37
C ARG A 163 -7.35 -6.67 21.83
N ARG A 164 -7.24 -5.40 22.26
CA ARG A 164 -8.02 -4.30 21.70
C ARG A 164 -7.68 -4.03 20.23
N LEU A 165 -6.40 -4.12 19.85
CA LEU A 165 -6.00 -4.03 18.44
C LEU A 165 -6.57 -5.19 17.62
N ALA A 166 -6.55 -6.42 18.16
CA ALA A 166 -7.14 -7.58 17.50
C ALA A 166 -8.65 -7.40 17.27
N TYR A 167 -9.37 -6.94 18.31
CA TYR A 167 -10.79 -6.65 18.24
C TYR A 167 -11.10 -5.59 17.17
N ARG A 168 -10.25 -4.57 17.03
CA ARG A 168 -10.36 -3.58 15.94
C ARG A 168 -10.14 -4.19 14.58
N ALA A 169 -9.22 -5.14 14.45
CA ALA A 169 -9.06 -5.91 13.22
C ALA A 169 -10.23 -6.87 12.92
N GLY A 170 -11.29 -6.85 13.75
CA GLY A 170 -12.46 -7.74 13.60
C GLY A 170 -12.15 -9.19 13.96
N GLN A 171 -11.03 -9.43 14.64
CA GLN A 171 -10.57 -10.76 15.03
C GLN A 171 -10.47 -10.86 16.56
N GLU A 172 -10.38 -12.09 17.05
CA GLU A 172 -10.21 -12.36 18.48
C GLU A 172 -8.85 -13.01 18.69
N LEU A 173 -8.03 -12.40 19.54
CA LEU A 173 -6.72 -12.92 19.91
C LEU A 173 -6.86 -13.71 21.21
N VAL A 174 -6.78 -15.04 21.12
CA VAL A 174 -7.02 -16.00 22.22
C VAL A 174 -5.98 -17.12 22.17
N TYR A 175 -5.85 -17.92 23.23
CA TYR A 175 -4.82 -18.98 23.27
C TYR A 175 -5.01 -20.08 22.21
N SER A 176 -6.24 -20.33 21.75
CA SER A 176 -6.51 -21.26 20.63
C SER A 176 -6.17 -20.66 19.26
N ASN A 177 -6.06 -19.34 19.16
CA ASN A 177 -5.68 -18.59 17.96
C ASN A 177 -4.70 -17.46 18.34
N PRO A 178 -3.43 -17.79 18.64
CA PRO A 178 -2.49 -16.84 19.23
C PRO A 178 -1.86 -15.86 18.25
N ILE A 179 -2.22 -15.95 16.97
CA ILE A 179 -1.72 -15.07 15.92
C ILE A 179 -2.94 -14.46 15.21
N VAL A 180 -2.92 -13.14 15.08
CA VAL A 180 -3.95 -12.35 14.39
C VAL A 180 -3.27 -11.48 13.35
N GLU A 181 -3.78 -11.55 12.13
CA GLU A 181 -3.33 -10.72 11.01
C GLU A 181 -4.52 -10.07 10.34
N GLY A 182 -4.44 -8.77 10.09
CA GLY A 182 -5.50 -8.08 9.37
C GLY A 182 -5.43 -6.56 9.39
N PRO A 183 -6.32 -5.90 8.62
CA PRO A 183 -6.43 -4.44 8.63
C PRO A 183 -6.97 -3.92 9.97
N ILE A 184 -6.52 -2.74 10.43
CA ILE A 184 -7.00 -2.09 11.66
C ILE A 184 -7.68 -0.75 11.31
N PRO A 185 -9.02 -0.72 11.23
CA PRO A 185 -9.79 0.50 11.04
C PRO A 185 -9.59 1.52 12.17
N PRO A 186 -9.91 2.81 11.94
CA PRO A 186 -10.46 3.38 10.68
C PRO A 186 -9.42 3.58 9.57
N ARG A 187 -8.13 3.43 9.88
CA ARG A 187 -7.06 3.76 8.92
C ARG A 187 -6.66 2.52 8.13
N ASP A 188 -5.94 2.78 7.06
CA ASP A 188 -5.35 1.73 6.25
C ASP A 188 -4.04 1.24 6.87
N TYR A 189 -4.12 0.61 8.05
CA TYR A 189 -2.99 -0.06 8.68
C TYR A 189 -3.24 -1.55 8.75
N ARG A 190 -2.17 -2.34 8.78
CA ARG A 190 -2.22 -3.79 8.96
C ARG A 190 -1.50 -4.16 10.24
N ALA A 191 -2.16 -4.93 11.11
CA ALA A 191 -1.53 -5.55 12.27
C ALA A 191 -1.12 -6.98 11.99
N HIS A 192 0.01 -7.35 12.58
CA HIS A 192 0.40 -8.71 12.92
C HIS A 192 0.57 -8.76 14.44
N LEU A 193 -0.29 -9.50 15.12
CA LEU A 193 -0.37 -9.60 16.58
C LEU A 193 -0.07 -11.03 17.02
N VAL A 194 0.71 -11.18 18.07
CA VAL A 194 1.14 -12.49 18.57
C VAL A 194 1.02 -12.54 20.08
N LEU A 195 0.44 -13.62 20.62
CA LEU A 195 0.42 -13.89 22.06
C LEU A 195 1.72 -14.53 22.55
N ASP A 196 2.02 -14.27 23.82
CA ASP A 196 3.11 -14.85 24.61
C ASP A 196 3.24 -16.37 24.51
N ILE A 197 2.15 -17.13 24.36
CA ILE A 197 2.23 -18.60 24.26
C ILE A 197 3.04 -19.12 23.07
N VAL A 198 3.24 -18.30 22.03
CA VAL A 198 4.07 -18.62 20.87
C VAL A 198 5.24 -17.65 20.70
N SER A 199 5.49 -16.78 21.68
CA SER A 199 6.55 -15.79 21.67
C SER A 199 7.31 -15.75 23.00
N ARG A 200 8.57 -16.15 22.98
CA ARG A 200 9.41 -16.28 24.19
C ARG A 200 9.67 -14.96 24.93
N ARG A 201 9.45 -13.81 24.28
CA ARG A 201 9.65 -12.47 24.87
C ARG A 201 8.35 -11.82 25.35
N GLY A 202 7.27 -12.60 25.42
CA GLY A 202 5.93 -12.10 25.68
C GLY A 202 5.18 -11.80 24.38
N SER A 203 3.96 -11.30 24.51
CA SER A 203 3.15 -10.90 23.36
C SER A 203 3.87 -9.84 22.52
N SER A 204 3.52 -9.72 21.25
CA SER A 204 4.13 -8.73 20.35
C SER A 204 3.14 -8.22 19.33
N PHE A 205 3.43 -7.04 18.77
CA PHE A 205 2.68 -6.50 17.64
C PHE A 205 3.61 -5.83 16.64
N THR A 206 3.24 -5.92 15.38
CA THR A 206 3.80 -5.12 14.29
C THR A 206 2.64 -4.53 13.52
N ILE A 207 2.63 -3.21 13.35
CA ILE A 207 1.63 -2.47 12.61
C ILE A 207 2.33 -1.80 11.44
N ARG A 208 1.85 -2.06 10.22
CA ARG A 208 2.39 -1.48 8.99
C ARG A 208 1.38 -0.53 8.38
N ARG A 209 1.83 0.66 8.00
CA ARG A 209 1.02 1.65 7.31
C ARG A 209 0.80 1.21 5.86
N GLY A 210 -0.45 1.18 5.42
CA GLY A 210 -0.82 1.14 4.01
C GLY A 210 -0.47 2.48 3.37
N ALA A 211 0.09 2.46 2.16
CA ALA A 211 0.41 3.69 1.46
C ALA A 211 -0.88 4.48 1.17
N GLU A 212 -1.04 5.64 1.80
CA GLU A 212 -2.27 6.46 1.70
C GLU A 212 -2.51 6.96 0.27
N ILE A 213 -1.43 7.18 -0.49
CA ILE A 213 -1.46 7.55 -1.91
C ILE A 213 -0.47 6.65 -2.66
N PRO A 214 -0.90 5.85 -3.65
CA PRO A 214 0.01 5.01 -4.42
C PRO A 214 0.96 5.86 -5.28
N LEU A 215 2.16 5.36 -5.58
CA LEU A 215 3.04 6.05 -6.54
C LEU A 215 2.45 5.93 -7.94
N SER A 216 2.30 7.05 -8.63
CA SER A 216 1.88 7.08 -10.04
C SER A 216 3.01 6.65 -10.97
N ILE A 217 2.68 6.28 -12.20
CA ILE A 217 3.69 5.96 -13.21
C ILE A 217 4.62 7.16 -13.51
N VAL A 218 4.09 8.38 -13.46
CA VAL A 218 4.87 9.61 -13.65
C VAL A 218 5.85 9.81 -12.50
N LYS A 219 5.42 9.54 -11.26
CA LYS A 219 6.33 9.57 -10.10
C LYS A 219 7.47 8.55 -10.24
N LEU A 220 7.17 7.34 -10.72
CA LEU A 220 8.20 6.31 -10.98
C LEU A 220 9.18 6.74 -12.09
N ILE A 221 8.71 7.48 -13.09
CA ILE A 221 9.55 8.10 -14.12
C ILE A 221 10.47 9.16 -13.50
N SER A 222 9.93 10.10 -12.70
CA SER A 222 10.72 11.13 -12.00
C SER A 222 11.77 10.54 -11.06
N MET A 223 11.44 9.42 -10.39
CA MET A 223 12.36 8.66 -9.55
C MET A 223 13.38 7.82 -10.34
N LYS A 224 13.35 7.88 -11.68
CA LYS A 224 14.18 7.06 -12.58
C LYS A 224 14.08 5.56 -12.27
N THR A 225 12.91 5.08 -11.84
CA THR A 225 12.63 3.65 -11.64
C THR A 225 12.36 2.95 -12.97
N ILE A 226 11.72 3.67 -13.88
CA ILE A 226 11.32 3.24 -15.23
C ILE A 226 11.47 4.44 -16.18
N THR A 227 11.79 4.21 -17.44
CA THR A 227 11.85 5.29 -18.44
C THR A 227 10.46 5.59 -19.01
N PRO A 228 10.20 6.81 -19.55
CA PRO A 228 8.98 7.10 -20.29
C PRO A 228 8.73 6.12 -21.45
N ARG A 229 9.82 5.68 -22.10
CA ARG A 229 9.78 4.68 -23.18
C ARG A 229 9.19 3.35 -22.73
N ILE A 230 9.71 2.79 -21.63
CA ILE A 230 9.19 1.51 -21.09
C ILE A 230 7.76 1.70 -20.58
N ALA A 231 7.47 2.81 -19.89
CA ALA A 231 6.13 3.10 -19.40
C ALA A 231 5.11 3.21 -20.55
N ALA A 232 5.47 3.86 -21.67
CA ALA A 232 4.64 3.93 -22.87
C ALA A 232 4.43 2.57 -23.52
N TYR A 233 5.47 1.72 -23.54
CA TYR A 233 5.34 0.34 -24.01
C TYR A 233 4.37 -0.47 -23.14
N LEU A 234 4.49 -0.41 -21.82
CA LEU A 234 3.54 -1.06 -20.91
C LEU A 234 2.13 -0.48 -21.06
N TRP A 235 1.99 0.83 -21.32
CA TRP A 235 0.70 1.44 -21.65
C TRP A 235 0.10 0.83 -22.92
N MET A 236 0.87 0.64 -23.98
CA MET A 236 0.40 -0.03 -25.21
C MET A 236 -0.11 -1.43 -24.93
N LEU A 237 0.62 -2.21 -24.13
CA LEU A 237 0.22 -3.56 -23.73
C LEU A 237 -1.06 -3.56 -22.91
N VAL A 238 -1.11 -2.73 -21.87
CA VAL A 238 -2.29 -2.61 -20.99
C VAL A 238 -3.50 -2.17 -21.80
N SER A 239 -3.43 -1.12 -22.63
CA SER A 239 -4.60 -0.68 -23.43
C SER A 239 -5.16 -1.75 -24.37
N ASN A 240 -4.35 -2.74 -24.74
CA ASN A 240 -4.73 -3.84 -25.64
C ASN A 240 -5.00 -5.16 -24.90
N MET A 241 -5.35 -5.11 -23.60
CA MET A 241 -5.71 -6.27 -22.77
C MET A 241 -4.62 -7.36 -22.76
N ARG A 242 -3.35 -6.98 -22.92
CA ARG A 242 -2.23 -7.91 -22.83
C ARG A 242 -1.93 -8.24 -21.38
N THR A 243 -1.48 -9.46 -21.14
CA THR A 243 -1.16 -9.95 -19.81
C THR A 243 0.26 -9.59 -19.42
N ILE A 244 0.42 -8.97 -18.25
CA ILE A 244 1.72 -8.56 -17.71
C ILE A 244 1.89 -9.12 -16.30
N LEU A 245 2.99 -9.85 -16.07
CA LEU A 245 3.42 -10.24 -14.73
C LEU A 245 4.60 -9.38 -14.29
N ILE A 246 4.56 -8.87 -13.07
CA ILE A 246 5.68 -8.14 -12.47
C ILE A 246 6.40 -9.07 -11.49
N ALA A 247 7.64 -9.39 -11.79
CA ALA A 247 8.50 -10.31 -11.06
C ALA A 247 9.60 -9.57 -10.27
N GLY A 248 10.14 -10.21 -9.24
CA GLY A 248 11.23 -9.70 -8.42
C GLY A 248 11.17 -10.16 -6.95
N PRO A 249 12.23 -9.91 -6.17
CA PRO A 249 12.31 -10.31 -4.76
C PRO A 249 11.30 -9.54 -3.89
N MET A 250 11.20 -9.91 -2.61
CA MET A 250 10.41 -9.14 -1.64
C MET A 250 10.95 -7.70 -1.55
N ALA A 251 10.05 -6.73 -1.34
CA ALA A 251 10.36 -5.31 -1.21
C ALA A 251 11.03 -4.63 -2.45
N SER A 252 11.05 -5.29 -3.63
CA SER A 252 11.58 -4.71 -4.87
C SER A 252 10.67 -3.67 -5.54
N GLY A 253 9.43 -3.49 -5.05
CA GLY A 253 8.46 -2.54 -5.60
C GLY A 253 7.50 -3.13 -6.64
N LYS A 254 7.30 -4.47 -6.67
CA LYS A 254 6.37 -5.12 -7.61
C LYS A 254 4.95 -4.58 -7.54
N THR A 255 4.34 -4.57 -6.35
CA THR A 255 2.97 -4.10 -6.17
C THR A 255 2.85 -2.61 -6.48
N THR A 256 3.90 -1.83 -6.21
CA THR A 256 3.98 -0.41 -6.56
C THR A 256 3.93 -0.21 -8.08
N LEU A 257 4.75 -0.93 -8.84
CA LEU A 257 4.70 -0.88 -10.30
C LEU A 257 3.36 -1.42 -10.84
N LEU A 258 2.82 -2.49 -10.25
CA LEU A 258 1.53 -3.07 -10.62
C LEU A 258 0.42 -2.03 -10.52
N ASN A 259 0.36 -1.33 -9.39
CA ASN A 259 -0.61 -0.28 -9.16
C ASN A 259 -0.44 0.86 -10.18
N ALA A 260 0.80 1.32 -10.40
CA ALA A 260 1.10 2.38 -11.36
C ALA A 260 0.71 2.04 -12.81
N ILE A 261 0.96 0.81 -13.29
CA ILE A 261 0.57 0.41 -14.65
C ILE A 261 -0.91 0.09 -14.78
N ALA A 262 -1.58 -0.33 -13.69
CA ALA A 262 -3.02 -0.55 -13.69
C ALA A 262 -3.80 0.75 -13.95
N MET A 263 -3.19 1.92 -13.68
CA MET A 263 -3.75 3.23 -14.05
C MET A 263 -3.87 3.43 -15.57
N PHE A 264 -3.13 2.67 -16.39
CA PHE A 264 -3.28 2.69 -17.86
C PHE A 264 -4.51 1.95 -18.38
N ILE A 265 -5.22 1.20 -17.53
CA ILE A 265 -6.46 0.52 -17.91
C ILE A 265 -7.49 1.59 -18.30
N PRO A 266 -8.13 1.52 -19.49
CA PRO A 266 -9.10 2.53 -19.92
C PRO A 266 -10.28 2.69 -18.94
N HIS A 267 -10.76 3.91 -18.71
CA HIS A 267 -11.87 4.19 -17.77
C HIS A 267 -13.19 3.44 -18.09
N THR A 268 -13.38 3.03 -19.34
CA THR A 268 -14.57 2.26 -19.79
C THR A 268 -14.55 0.80 -19.36
N LYS A 269 -13.44 0.32 -18.78
CA LYS A 269 -13.20 -1.10 -18.49
C LYS A 269 -13.54 -1.46 -17.05
N LYS A 270 -14.11 -2.65 -16.85
CA LYS A 270 -14.36 -3.20 -15.52
C LYS A 270 -13.12 -3.88 -14.98
N ILE A 271 -12.72 -3.53 -13.76
CA ILE A 271 -11.54 -4.08 -13.09
C ILE A 271 -12.00 -4.87 -11.86
N VAL A 272 -11.45 -6.07 -11.69
CA VAL A 272 -11.56 -6.82 -10.43
C VAL A 272 -10.15 -7.07 -9.90
N THR A 273 -9.86 -6.56 -8.69
CA THR A 273 -8.61 -6.89 -7.98
C THR A 273 -8.89 -8.00 -6.97
N ILE A 274 -7.95 -8.93 -6.83
CA ILE A 274 -8.04 -10.05 -5.91
C ILE A 274 -6.74 -10.13 -5.13
N GLU A 275 -6.82 -9.90 -3.83
CA GLU A 275 -5.64 -9.71 -3.00
C GLU A 275 -5.78 -10.48 -1.67
N GLU A 276 -4.65 -10.97 -1.16
CA GLU A 276 -4.64 -11.48 0.22
C GLU A 276 -4.79 -10.34 1.22
N THR A 277 -4.26 -9.18 0.84
CA THR A 277 -4.48 -7.97 1.58
C THR A 277 -4.52 -6.79 0.64
N SER A 278 -5.41 -5.86 0.95
CA SER A 278 -5.67 -4.66 0.18
C SER A 278 -4.42 -3.76 0.08
N GLU A 279 -3.67 -3.87 -0.99
CA GLU A 279 -2.50 -3.02 -1.32
C GLU A 279 -2.76 -2.16 -2.56
N LEU A 280 -3.57 -2.64 -3.49
CA LEU A 280 -3.92 -1.91 -4.71
C LEU A 280 -4.93 -0.80 -4.42
N ARG A 281 -4.65 0.38 -4.95
CA ARG A 281 -5.47 1.59 -4.83
C ARG A 281 -5.63 2.17 -6.23
N LEU A 282 -6.73 1.83 -6.90
CA LEU A 282 -6.96 2.26 -8.27
C LEU A 282 -7.90 3.46 -8.30
N GLU A 283 -7.50 4.51 -9.01
CA GLU A 283 -8.31 5.70 -9.29
C GLU A 283 -9.30 5.42 -10.45
N ARG A 284 -10.11 4.36 -10.32
CA ARG A 284 -11.06 3.89 -11.35
C ARG A 284 -12.42 3.62 -10.72
N GLU A 285 -13.47 4.17 -11.34
CA GLU A 285 -14.85 4.06 -10.83
C GLU A 285 -15.39 2.62 -10.91
N ASN A 286 -15.23 1.96 -12.07
CA ASN A 286 -15.72 0.60 -12.29
C ASN A 286 -14.73 -0.47 -11.80
N TRP A 287 -14.37 -0.37 -10.52
CA TRP A 287 -13.44 -1.27 -9.84
C TRP A 287 -14.10 -2.02 -8.68
N THR A 288 -13.92 -3.33 -8.65
CA THR A 288 -14.34 -4.20 -7.53
C THR A 288 -13.13 -4.79 -6.83
N PRO A 289 -12.79 -4.34 -5.61
CA PRO A 289 -11.74 -4.95 -4.80
C PRO A 289 -12.26 -6.18 -4.05
N LEU A 290 -11.59 -7.32 -4.20
CA LEU A 290 -11.86 -8.56 -3.49
C LEU A 290 -10.66 -8.94 -2.61
N ILE A 291 -10.93 -9.28 -1.35
CA ILE A 291 -9.90 -9.61 -0.36
C ILE A 291 -10.20 -10.98 0.25
N VAL A 292 -9.15 -11.80 0.42
CA VAL A 292 -9.21 -13.09 1.11
C VAL A 292 -9.79 -12.94 2.51
N ARG A 293 -10.60 -13.91 2.93
CA ARG A 293 -11.14 -13.97 4.29
C ARG A 293 -10.74 -15.30 4.93
N PRO A 294 -9.60 -15.35 5.63
CA PRO A 294 -9.17 -16.55 6.32
C PRO A 294 -10.14 -16.86 7.47
N SER A 295 -10.38 -18.14 7.69
CA SER A 295 -11.16 -18.61 8.83
C SER A 295 -10.52 -19.86 9.42
N SER A 296 -10.31 -19.85 10.74
CA SER A 296 -9.89 -21.00 11.54
C SER A 296 -11.07 -21.74 12.17
N LYS A 297 -12.29 -21.21 12.05
CA LYS A 297 -13.51 -21.82 12.60
C LYS A 297 -14.11 -22.76 11.56
N PRO A 298 -14.35 -24.06 11.88
CA PRO A 298 -14.94 -25.02 10.93
C PRO A 298 -16.30 -24.58 10.36
N GLU A 299 -17.06 -23.81 11.14
CA GLU A 299 -18.40 -23.33 10.76
C GLU A 299 -18.37 -22.14 9.78
N ILE A 300 -17.20 -21.50 9.61
CA ILE A 300 -17.04 -20.33 8.76
C ILE A 300 -16.12 -20.70 7.60
N SER A 301 -16.66 -20.67 6.38
CA SER A 301 -15.87 -20.94 5.17
C SER A 301 -14.66 -20.02 5.05
N ASN A 302 -13.49 -20.61 4.85
CA ASN A 302 -12.30 -19.89 4.37
C ASN A 302 -12.57 -19.42 2.94
N ILE A 303 -12.29 -18.15 2.64
CA ILE A 303 -12.42 -17.60 1.28
C ILE A 303 -11.03 -17.30 0.75
N THR A 304 -10.52 -18.14 -0.15
CA THR A 304 -9.16 -18.06 -0.69
C THR A 304 -9.06 -17.21 -1.97
N LEU A 305 -7.84 -16.91 -2.42
CA LEU A 305 -7.60 -16.24 -3.71
C LEU A 305 -8.28 -17.00 -4.86
N PHE A 306 -8.17 -18.33 -4.85
CA PHE A 306 -8.79 -19.21 -5.84
C PHE A 306 -10.31 -19.05 -5.88
N GLU A 307 -10.98 -19.03 -4.72
CA GLU A 307 -12.44 -18.86 -4.67
C GLU A 307 -12.88 -17.48 -5.17
N LEU A 308 -12.16 -16.42 -4.78
CA LEU A 308 -12.44 -15.05 -5.25
C LEU A 308 -12.23 -14.91 -6.75
N LEU A 309 -11.17 -15.51 -7.28
CA LEU A 309 -10.86 -15.50 -8.69
C LEU A 309 -11.87 -16.29 -9.52
N LYS A 310 -12.34 -17.43 -9.02
CA LYS A 310 -13.43 -18.17 -9.67
C LYS A 310 -14.75 -17.39 -9.63
N SER A 311 -15.02 -16.68 -8.53
CA SER A 311 -16.21 -15.84 -8.38
C SER A 311 -16.17 -14.61 -9.29
N SER A 312 -15.00 -13.98 -9.45
CA SER A 312 -14.83 -12.76 -10.25
C SER A 312 -15.19 -12.97 -11.71
N LEU A 313 -14.97 -14.16 -12.27
CA LEU A 313 -15.34 -14.47 -13.67
C LEU A 313 -16.83 -14.29 -13.96
N ARG A 314 -17.70 -14.46 -12.96
CA ARG A 314 -19.15 -14.22 -13.10
C ARG A 314 -19.52 -12.74 -13.14
N GLN A 315 -18.59 -11.87 -12.78
CA GLN A 315 -18.78 -10.43 -12.78
C GLN A 315 -18.49 -9.80 -14.14
N ARG A 316 -18.09 -10.60 -15.14
CA ARG A 316 -17.68 -10.15 -16.48
C ARG A 316 -16.63 -9.03 -16.43
N PRO A 317 -15.48 -9.25 -15.75
CA PRO A 317 -14.40 -8.26 -15.73
C PRO A 317 -13.77 -8.11 -17.11
N ASP A 318 -13.30 -6.92 -17.45
CA ASP A 318 -12.37 -6.76 -18.57
C ASP A 318 -10.93 -7.06 -18.10
N TYR A 319 -10.57 -6.61 -16.90
CA TYR A 319 -9.27 -6.87 -16.27
C TYR A 319 -9.42 -7.62 -14.95
N ILE A 320 -8.55 -8.60 -14.78
CA ILE A 320 -8.34 -9.28 -13.52
C ILE A 320 -6.93 -9.00 -13.05
N ILE A 321 -6.82 -8.46 -11.85
CA ILE A 321 -5.55 -8.13 -11.23
C ILE A 321 -5.38 -8.99 -9.97
N VAL A 322 -4.34 -9.80 -9.93
CA VAL A 322 -4.01 -10.63 -8.75
C VAL A 322 -2.82 -10.02 -8.03
N GLY A 323 -3.00 -9.66 -6.75
CA GLY A 323 -1.98 -8.98 -5.95
C GLY A 323 -0.65 -9.71 -5.96
N GLU A 324 -0.66 -11.02 -5.71
CA GLU A 324 0.50 -11.91 -5.87
C GLU A 324 0.02 -13.32 -6.21
N ILE A 325 0.57 -13.90 -7.29
CA ILE A 325 0.28 -15.28 -7.70
C ILE A 325 1.32 -16.21 -7.08
N ARG A 326 0.88 -17.12 -6.23
CA ARG A 326 1.74 -18.03 -5.44
C ARG A 326 1.20 -19.46 -5.30
N GLY A 327 -0.03 -19.72 -5.71
CA GLY A 327 -0.78 -20.93 -5.40
C GLY A 327 -1.67 -21.43 -6.54
N GLU A 328 -2.69 -22.21 -6.15
CA GLU A 328 -3.67 -22.84 -7.05
C GLU A 328 -4.48 -21.81 -7.86
N GLU A 329 -4.58 -20.56 -7.39
CA GLU A 329 -5.23 -19.46 -8.12
C GLU A 329 -4.56 -19.18 -9.47
N ALA A 330 -3.28 -19.53 -9.63
CA ALA A 330 -2.57 -19.37 -10.90
C ALA A 330 -3.33 -20.04 -12.06
N TYR A 331 -3.83 -21.26 -11.86
CA TYR A 331 -4.52 -21.98 -12.93
C TYR A 331 -5.81 -21.26 -13.36
N THR A 332 -6.60 -20.77 -12.40
CA THR A 332 -7.79 -19.97 -12.70
C THR A 332 -7.44 -18.63 -13.34
N PHE A 333 -6.31 -18.02 -13.00
CA PHE A 333 -5.85 -16.78 -13.61
C PHE A 333 -5.51 -17.00 -15.10
N PHE A 334 -4.76 -18.05 -15.40
CA PHE A 334 -4.45 -18.44 -16.78
C PHE A 334 -5.70 -18.84 -17.56
N GLN A 335 -6.67 -19.52 -16.94
CA GLN A 335 -7.97 -19.78 -17.56
C GLN A 335 -8.70 -18.47 -17.89
N ALA A 336 -8.72 -17.51 -16.98
CA ALA A 336 -9.35 -16.22 -17.23
C ALA A 336 -8.74 -15.52 -18.45
N ILE A 337 -7.42 -15.45 -18.50
CA ILE A 337 -6.72 -14.83 -19.64
C ILE A 337 -7.03 -15.57 -20.95
N SER A 338 -7.11 -16.91 -20.92
CA SER A 338 -7.48 -17.70 -22.10
C SER A 338 -8.89 -17.40 -22.63
N LEU A 339 -9.79 -16.88 -21.78
CA LEU A 339 -11.13 -16.44 -22.14
C LEU A 339 -11.18 -14.99 -22.68
N GLY A 340 -10.03 -14.32 -22.78
CA GLY A 340 -9.90 -12.97 -23.33
C GLY A 340 -9.91 -11.85 -22.29
N HIS A 341 -9.81 -12.17 -20.99
CA HIS A 341 -9.63 -11.16 -19.94
C HIS A 341 -8.19 -10.62 -19.95
N GLY A 342 -8.02 -9.31 -19.75
CA GLY A 342 -6.70 -8.74 -19.48
C GLY A 342 -6.20 -9.17 -18.11
N GLY A 343 -4.97 -9.67 -18.01
CA GLY A 343 -4.39 -10.16 -16.77
C GLY A 343 -3.23 -9.31 -16.27
N LEU A 344 -3.29 -8.81 -15.04
CA LEU A 344 -2.11 -8.22 -14.39
C LEU A 344 -1.85 -8.94 -13.06
N GLY A 345 -0.59 -9.04 -12.65
CA GLY A 345 -0.29 -9.54 -11.31
C GLY A 345 1.17 -9.50 -10.94
N THR A 346 1.46 -9.73 -9.67
CA THR A 346 2.85 -9.91 -9.22
C THR A 346 3.22 -11.37 -9.05
N PHE A 347 4.51 -11.65 -9.17
CA PHE A 347 5.07 -12.99 -9.09
C PHE A 347 6.42 -12.96 -8.37
N HIS A 348 6.71 -13.93 -7.51
CA HIS A 348 8.02 -13.98 -6.85
C HIS A 348 9.01 -14.81 -7.67
N ALA A 349 9.86 -14.13 -8.45
CA ALA A 349 10.96 -14.74 -9.20
C ALA A 349 12.01 -13.69 -9.57
N GLU A 350 13.28 -14.07 -9.62
CA GLU A 350 14.40 -13.16 -9.92
C GLU A 350 14.95 -13.30 -11.34
N SER A 351 14.42 -14.23 -12.12
CA SER A 351 14.79 -14.41 -13.53
C SER A 351 13.67 -15.07 -14.32
N PHE A 352 13.72 -14.92 -15.65
CA PHE A 352 12.76 -15.57 -16.55
C PHE A 352 12.73 -17.09 -16.37
N HIS A 353 13.90 -17.72 -16.25
CA HIS A 353 13.97 -19.16 -16.00
C HIS A 353 13.27 -19.57 -14.69
N GLN A 354 13.41 -18.78 -13.62
CA GLN A 354 12.69 -19.02 -12.37
C GLN A 354 11.17 -18.85 -12.52
N VAL A 355 10.72 -17.87 -13.32
CA VAL A 355 9.27 -17.71 -13.62
C VAL A 355 8.72 -18.97 -14.25
N ILE A 356 9.35 -19.47 -15.33
CA ILE A 356 8.92 -20.68 -16.04
C ILE A 356 8.88 -21.89 -15.08
N ARG A 357 9.97 -22.14 -14.36
CA ARG A 357 10.06 -23.26 -13.42
C ARG A 357 8.99 -23.19 -12.33
N ARG A 358 8.71 -22.01 -11.79
CA ARG A 358 7.72 -21.83 -10.72
C ARG A 358 6.29 -21.99 -11.22
N LEU A 359 5.97 -21.47 -12.41
CA LEU A 359 4.67 -21.67 -13.05
C LEU A 359 4.38 -23.15 -13.23
N GLU A 360 5.37 -23.95 -13.63
CA GLU A 360 5.23 -25.41 -13.84
C GLU A 360 5.13 -26.21 -12.54
N SER A 361 5.86 -25.79 -11.50
CA SER A 361 5.94 -26.53 -10.25
C SER A 361 4.66 -26.42 -9.41
N HIS A 362 4.40 -27.44 -8.59
CA HIS A 362 3.43 -27.34 -7.50
C HIS A 362 3.77 -26.16 -6.58
N PRO A 363 2.80 -25.34 -6.14
CA PRO A 363 1.34 -25.51 -6.27
C PRO A 363 0.68 -24.93 -7.54
N LEU A 364 1.42 -24.29 -8.44
CA LEU A 364 0.84 -23.56 -9.58
C LEU A 364 0.45 -24.48 -10.73
N ASN A 365 1.28 -25.49 -11.04
CA ASN A 365 1.01 -26.55 -12.00
C ASN A 365 0.50 -26.06 -13.38
N ILE A 366 1.04 -24.96 -13.90
CA ILE A 366 0.65 -24.39 -15.19
C ILE A 366 1.28 -25.18 -16.34
N PRO A 367 0.49 -25.71 -17.29
CA PRO A 367 1.03 -26.35 -18.48
C PRO A 367 1.85 -25.38 -19.34
N ARG A 368 2.99 -25.83 -19.89
CA ARG A 368 3.85 -25.03 -20.78
C ARG A 368 3.11 -24.38 -21.95
N SER A 369 2.13 -25.10 -22.51
CA SER A 369 1.28 -24.60 -23.59
C SER A 369 0.45 -23.36 -23.22
N MET A 370 0.21 -23.12 -21.92
CA MET A 370 -0.52 -21.94 -21.43
C MET A 370 0.41 -20.76 -21.12
N ILE A 371 1.73 -20.96 -20.99
CA ILE A 371 2.67 -19.90 -20.63
C ILE A 371 2.63 -18.69 -21.59
N PRO A 372 2.52 -18.86 -22.92
CA PRO A 372 2.40 -17.73 -23.85
C PRO A 372 1.15 -16.85 -23.68
N LEU A 373 0.20 -17.24 -22.83
CA LEU A 373 -0.91 -16.37 -22.42
C LEU A 373 -0.44 -15.19 -21.57
N VAL A 374 0.66 -15.35 -20.83
CA VAL A 374 1.40 -14.21 -20.27
C VAL A 374 2.19 -13.59 -21.40
N ASN A 375 1.92 -12.33 -21.74
CA ASN A 375 2.58 -11.70 -22.88
C ASN A 375 3.94 -11.13 -22.47
N THR A 376 4.03 -10.47 -21.32
CA THR A 376 5.27 -9.82 -20.88
C THR A 376 5.50 -10.07 -19.38
N VAL A 377 6.77 -10.27 -19.01
CA VAL A 377 7.23 -10.30 -17.63
C VAL A 377 8.18 -9.14 -17.38
N VAL A 378 7.89 -8.31 -16.38
CA VAL A 378 8.71 -7.16 -15.98
C VAL A 378 9.44 -7.50 -14.68
N PHE A 379 10.77 -7.47 -14.68
CA PHE A 379 11.59 -7.75 -13.50
C PHE A 379 11.94 -6.46 -12.77
N MET A 380 11.65 -6.41 -11.47
CA MET A 380 11.97 -5.31 -10.56
C MET A 380 13.13 -5.69 -9.64
N LYS A 381 14.10 -4.78 -9.48
CA LYS A 381 15.25 -4.97 -8.58
C LYS A 381 15.57 -3.71 -7.78
N SER A 382 16.08 -3.93 -6.57
CA SER A 382 16.57 -2.88 -5.69
C SER A 382 18.08 -2.83 -5.72
N TYR A 383 18.63 -1.64 -5.96
CA TYR A 383 20.05 -1.31 -5.90
C TYR A 383 20.30 -0.40 -4.71
N ARG A 384 21.39 -0.64 -3.97
CA ARG A 384 21.82 0.24 -2.87
C ARG A 384 22.93 1.14 -3.39
N GLY A 385 22.70 2.45 -3.35
CA GLY A 385 23.68 3.48 -3.72
C GLY A 385 23.90 4.49 -2.59
N GLU A 386 24.72 5.51 -2.84
CA GLU A 386 25.02 6.56 -1.85
C GLU A 386 23.78 7.34 -1.37
N GLY A 387 22.71 7.38 -2.17
CA GLY A 387 21.42 8.02 -1.85
C GLY A 387 20.35 7.09 -1.27
N GLY A 388 20.69 5.85 -0.88
CA GLY A 388 19.75 4.88 -0.34
C GLY A 388 19.33 3.79 -1.33
N ILE A 389 18.12 3.26 -1.16
CA ILE A 389 17.58 2.16 -1.97
C ILE A 389 16.91 2.72 -3.23
N ASN A 390 17.50 2.43 -4.39
CA ASN A 390 16.96 2.77 -5.71
C ASN A 390 16.32 1.53 -6.34
N ARG A 391 15.04 1.60 -6.68
CA ARG A 391 14.33 0.52 -7.38
C ARG A 391 14.39 0.77 -8.89
N LYS A 392 14.59 -0.26 -9.68
CA LYS A 392 14.68 -0.18 -11.15
C LYS A 392 13.91 -1.34 -11.79
N VAL A 393 13.26 -1.07 -12.91
CA VAL A 393 12.87 -2.11 -13.87
C VAL A 393 14.16 -2.66 -14.47
N GLU A 394 14.56 -3.87 -14.09
CA GLU A 394 15.82 -4.48 -14.53
C GLU A 394 15.73 -5.08 -15.93
N ASP A 395 14.61 -5.75 -16.23
CA ASP A 395 14.42 -6.45 -17.50
C ASP A 395 12.93 -6.47 -17.85
N VAL A 396 12.61 -6.36 -19.13
CA VAL A 396 11.26 -6.53 -19.67
C VAL A 396 11.35 -7.62 -20.72
N VAL A 397 10.71 -8.75 -20.46
CA VAL A 397 10.82 -9.95 -21.28
C VAL A 397 9.46 -10.25 -21.92
N ASP A 398 9.43 -10.22 -23.25
CA ASP A 398 8.27 -10.64 -24.04
C ASP A 398 8.29 -12.16 -24.23
N ILE A 399 7.18 -12.82 -23.90
CA ILE A 399 6.94 -14.23 -24.21
C ILE A 399 6.28 -14.31 -25.60
N ILE A 400 6.97 -14.99 -26.51
CA ILE A 400 6.63 -15.03 -27.93
C ILE A 400 5.74 -16.24 -28.20
N SER A 401 6.22 -17.44 -27.94
CA SER A 401 5.52 -18.69 -28.25
C SER A 401 6.04 -19.86 -27.41
N TYR A 402 5.30 -20.96 -27.45
CA TYR A 402 5.74 -22.27 -26.99
C TYR A 402 6.01 -23.14 -28.24
N ASP A 403 7.18 -23.77 -28.30
CA ASP A 403 7.54 -24.73 -29.34
C ASP A 403 7.40 -26.16 -28.80
N PRO A 404 6.39 -26.92 -29.26
CA PRO A 404 6.18 -28.30 -28.82
C PRO A 404 7.30 -29.26 -29.24
N SER A 405 8.08 -28.93 -30.28
CA SER A 405 9.13 -29.80 -30.80
C SER A 405 10.38 -29.79 -29.91
N THR A 406 10.72 -28.63 -29.35
CA THR A 406 11.84 -28.47 -28.42
C THR A 406 11.41 -28.43 -26.96
N ASP A 407 10.10 -28.51 -26.70
CA ASP A 407 9.48 -28.26 -25.38
C ASP A 407 9.95 -26.92 -24.78
N GLY A 408 10.12 -25.90 -25.64
CA GLY A 408 10.78 -24.63 -25.31
C GLY A 408 9.83 -23.45 -25.28
N ILE A 409 10.10 -22.48 -24.40
CA ILE A 409 9.42 -21.18 -24.40
C ILE A 409 10.32 -20.15 -25.08
N ASN A 410 9.87 -19.63 -26.21
CA ASN A 410 10.54 -18.56 -26.94
C ASN A 410 10.20 -17.23 -26.28
N ALA A 411 11.22 -16.49 -25.84
CA ALA A 411 11.07 -15.19 -25.21
C ALA A 411 12.24 -14.28 -25.56
N ALA A 412 12.03 -12.96 -25.50
CA ALA A 412 13.04 -11.96 -25.79
C ALA A 412 13.04 -10.85 -24.75
N SER A 413 14.22 -10.48 -24.25
CA SER A 413 14.40 -9.25 -23.49
C SER A 413 14.27 -8.07 -24.45
N VAL A 414 13.25 -7.23 -24.24
CA VAL A 414 12.95 -6.06 -25.06
C VAL A 414 13.47 -4.77 -24.45
N PHE A 415 13.65 -4.73 -23.13
CA PHE A 415 14.35 -3.65 -22.44
C PHE A 415 15.20 -4.25 -21.33
N LYS A 416 16.46 -3.85 -21.25
CA LYS A 416 17.39 -4.31 -20.21
C LYS A 416 18.14 -3.15 -19.58
N TYR A 417 18.14 -3.09 -18.26
CA TYR A 417 18.88 -2.10 -17.49
C TYR A 417 20.36 -2.44 -17.42
N ASP A 418 21.19 -1.46 -17.73
CA ASP A 418 22.64 -1.49 -17.52
C ASP A 418 22.97 -0.68 -16.25
N PRO A 419 23.38 -1.35 -15.15
CA PRO A 419 23.71 -0.68 -13.90
C PRO A 419 25.01 0.12 -13.94
N ILE A 420 25.89 -0.08 -14.95
CA ILE A 420 27.15 0.66 -15.07
C ILE A 420 26.87 2.07 -15.58
N ASP A 421 26.06 2.17 -16.63
CA ASP A 421 25.74 3.43 -17.30
C ASP A 421 24.43 4.09 -16.81
N ASP A 422 23.71 3.47 -15.86
CA ASP A 422 22.36 3.85 -15.38
C ASP A 422 21.38 4.14 -16.53
N ARG A 423 21.35 3.23 -17.52
CA ARG A 423 20.50 3.35 -18.72
C ARG A 423 19.82 2.05 -19.09
N TRP A 424 18.79 2.14 -19.93
CA TRP A 424 18.10 0.98 -20.48
C TRP A 424 18.45 0.81 -21.95
N ILE A 425 18.72 -0.43 -22.34
CA ILE A 425 18.98 -0.84 -23.70
C ILE A 425 17.67 -1.44 -24.25
N GLU A 426 17.11 -0.80 -25.28
CA GLU A 426 15.94 -1.30 -26.02
C GLU A 426 16.40 -2.27 -27.13
N SER A 427 15.66 -3.37 -27.31
CA SER A 427 15.83 -4.30 -28.43
C SER A 427 15.38 -3.67 -29.75
N GLU A 428 16.01 -4.08 -30.86
CA GLU A 428 15.59 -3.66 -32.21
C GLU A 428 14.14 -4.05 -32.54
N THR A 429 13.63 -5.10 -31.90
CA THR A 429 12.28 -5.63 -32.12
C THR A 429 11.46 -5.67 -30.83
N LEU A 430 10.17 -5.38 -30.98
CA LEU A 430 9.16 -5.46 -29.93
C LEU A 430 8.09 -6.50 -30.34
N PRO A 431 8.30 -7.80 -30.06
CA PRO A 431 7.43 -8.88 -30.55
C PRO A 431 5.95 -8.71 -30.19
N ASN A 432 5.64 -8.28 -28.96
CA ASN A 432 4.24 -8.09 -28.58
C ASN A 432 3.60 -6.85 -29.20
N LEU A 433 4.38 -5.84 -29.60
CA LEU A 433 3.86 -4.72 -30.40
C LEU A 433 3.46 -5.20 -31.81
N MET A 434 4.25 -6.09 -32.41
CA MET A 434 3.90 -6.73 -33.70
C MET A 434 2.61 -7.56 -33.58
N LYS A 435 2.46 -8.35 -32.51
CA LYS A 435 1.21 -9.08 -32.26
C LYS A 435 0.00 -8.15 -32.07
N ILE A 436 0.19 -6.95 -31.53
CA ILE A 436 -0.88 -5.93 -31.45
C ILE A 436 -1.24 -5.41 -32.84
N ALA A 437 -0.26 -5.14 -33.71
CA ALA A 437 -0.52 -4.75 -35.10
C ALA A 437 -1.41 -5.80 -35.81
N ASP A 438 -1.03 -7.07 -35.73
CA ASP A 438 -1.76 -8.17 -36.37
C ASP A 438 -3.21 -8.29 -35.87
N MET A 439 -3.46 -8.06 -34.57
CA MET A 439 -4.79 -8.20 -33.97
C MET A 439 -5.67 -6.96 -34.14
N SER A 440 -5.08 -5.77 -34.23
CA SER A 440 -5.80 -4.49 -34.33
C SER A 440 -6.07 -4.07 -35.77
N GLY A 441 -5.38 -4.67 -36.75
CA GLY A 441 -5.41 -4.23 -38.14
C GLY A 441 -4.65 -2.93 -38.41
N LEU A 442 -3.91 -2.42 -37.42
CA LEU A 442 -3.03 -1.25 -37.55
C LEU A 442 -1.66 -1.68 -38.09
N SER A 443 -1.01 -0.80 -38.84
CA SER A 443 0.37 -1.03 -39.27
C SER A 443 1.34 -0.91 -38.10
N LEU A 444 2.47 -1.61 -38.18
CA LEU A 444 3.53 -1.51 -37.18
C LEU A 444 4.07 -0.07 -37.05
N ASN A 445 4.07 0.70 -38.14
CA ASN A 445 4.51 2.10 -38.12
C ASN A 445 3.53 2.97 -37.33
N GLU A 446 2.22 2.83 -37.52
CA GLU A 446 1.22 3.56 -36.73
C GLU A 446 1.34 3.25 -35.24
N LEU A 447 1.61 2.00 -34.86
CA LEU A 447 1.83 1.64 -33.46
C LEU A 447 3.15 2.20 -32.91
N LYS A 448 4.21 2.29 -33.72
CA LYS A 448 5.48 2.91 -33.33
C LYS A 448 5.33 4.42 -33.14
N ASP A 449 4.54 5.08 -34.00
CA ASP A 449 4.23 6.49 -33.88
C ASP A 449 3.41 6.76 -32.61
N GLU A 450 2.41 5.93 -32.34
CA GLU A 450 1.62 5.99 -31.10
C GLU A 450 2.48 5.75 -29.85
N LEU A 451 3.36 4.75 -29.87
CA LEU A 451 4.30 4.48 -28.80
C LEU A 451 5.18 5.71 -28.50
N SER A 452 5.71 6.33 -29.54
CA SER A 452 6.55 7.52 -29.44
C SER A 452 5.76 8.74 -28.95
N ARG A 453 4.48 8.87 -29.35
CA ARG A 453 3.58 9.92 -28.87
C ARG A 453 3.27 9.76 -27.39
N ARG A 454 2.98 8.54 -26.92
CA ARG A 454 2.75 8.22 -25.50
C ARG A 454 3.99 8.46 -24.64
N GLU A 455 5.16 8.08 -25.14
CA GLU A 455 6.46 8.35 -24.49
C GLU A 455 6.65 9.85 -24.27
N LYS A 456 6.42 10.65 -25.32
CA LYS A 456 6.50 12.10 -25.25
C LYS A 456 5.47 12.71 -24.29
N PHE A 457 4.23 12.19 -24.31
CA PHE A 457 3.18 12.61 -23.38
C PHE A 457 3.57 12.37 -21.92
N LEU A 458 4.06 11.17 -21.58
CA LEU A 458 4.51 10.84 -20.22
C LEU A 458 5.71 11.70 -19.79
N THR A 459 6.59 12.03 -20.73
CA THR A 459 7.72 12.95 -20.48
C THR A 459 7.20 14.34 -20.12
N TYR A 460 6.22 14.86 -20.85
CA TYR A 460 5.58 16.14 -20.55
C TYR A 460 4.94 16.18 -19.16
N LEU A 461 4.24 15.11 -18.75
CA LEU A 461 3.67 15.01 -17.40
C LEU A 461 4.75 15.05 -16.32
N ALA A 462 5.86 14.33 -16.52
CA ALA A 462 6.98 14.31 -15.58
C ALA A 462 7.65 15.69 -15.46
N GLU A 463 7.93 16.37 -16.58
CA GLU A 463 8.53 17.71 -16.60
C GLU A 463 7.63 18.77 -15.96
N ARG A 464 6.31 18.59 -16.02
CA ARG A 464 5.34 19.47 -15.36
C ARG A 464 5.05 19.10 -13.90
N GLY A 465 5.62 18.02 -13.40
CA GLY A 465 5.39 17.55 -12.02
C GLY A 465 3.97 17.02 -11.78
N VAL A 466 3.27 16.56 -12.81
CA VAL A 466 1.95 15.93 -12.69
C VAL A 466 2.13 14.51 -12.14
N GLU A 467 2.41 14.41 -10.84
CA GLU A 467 2.80 13.16 -10.18
C GLU A 467 1.67 12.53 -9.36
N HIS A 468 0.62 13.28 -9.03
CA HIS A 468 -0.47 12.76 -8.21
C HIS A 468 -1.31 11.72 -8.98
N PRO A 469 -1.63 10.54 -8.42
CA PRO A 469 -2.35 9.47 -9.14
C PRO A 469 -3.63 9.92 -9.84
N SER A 470 -4.48 10.69 -9.18
CA SER A 470 -5.75 11.16 -9.75
C SER A 470 -5.56 12.15 -10.90
N GLU A 471 -4.50 12.98 -10.87
CA GLU A 471 -4.17 13.90 -11.96
C GLU A 471 -3.59 13.14 -13.16
N VAL A 472 -2.73 12.15 -12.90
CA VAL A 472 -2.16 11.27 -13.92
C VAL A 472 -3.24 10.48 -14.64
N VAL A 473 -4.19 9.89 -13.90
CA VAL A 473 -5.32 9.16 -14.49
C VAL A 473 -6.18 10.09 -15.34
N ARG A 474 -6.49 11.31 -14.86
CA ARG A 474 -7.22 12.31 -15.65
C ARG A 474 -6.48 12.64 -16.95
N ALA A 475 -5.16 12.87 -16.90
CA ALA A 475 -4.36 13.16 -18.07
C ALA A 475 -4.36 11.99 -19.08
N ILE A 476 -4.28 10.75 -18.61
CA ILE A 476 -4.37 9.54 -19.44
C ILE A 476 -5.75 9.42 -20.09
N ASP A 477 -6.84 9.72 -19.37
CA ASP A 477 -8.20 9.68 -19.92
C ASP A 477 -8.46 10.80 -20.93
N GLU A 478 -7.91 11.99 -20.70
CA GLU A 478 -7.91 13.09 -21.67
C GLU A 478 -7.15 12.71 -22.95
N TYR A 479 -5.98 12.07 -22.81
CA TYR A 479 -5.21 11.54 -23.93
C TYR A 479 -6.00 10.49 -24.71
N ALA A 480 -6.65 9.54 -24.02
CA ALA A 480 -7.46 8.52 -24.66
C ALA A 480 -8.66 9.10 -25.44
N SER A 481 -9.20 10.22 -24.96
CA SER A 481 -10.34 10.91 -25.60
C SER A 481 -9.91 11.74 -26.80
N ASN A 482 -8.82 12.51 -26.68
CA ASN A 482 -8.26 13.31 -27.75
C ASN A 482 -6.74 13.51 -27.54
N PRO A 483 -5.89 12.69 -28.19
CA PRO A 483 -4.46 12.74 -28.01
C PRO A 483 -3.85 14.11 -28.34
N GLU A 484 -4.30 14.77 -29.41
CA GLU A 484 -3.72 16.05 -29.87
C GLU A 484 -3.99 17.18 -28.88
N VAL A 485 -5.22 17.26 -28.36
CA VAL A 485 -5.60 18.26 -27.35
C VAL A 485 -4.84 18.02 -26.04
N ALA A 486 -4.73 16.76 -25.60
CA ALA A 486 -3.98 16.43 -24.40
C ALA A 486 -2.49 16.77 -24.55
N MET A 487 -1.88 16.45 -25.70
CA MET A 487 -0.49 16.76 -25.99
C MET A 487 -0.20 18.26 -25.92
N GLU A 488 -1.08 19.10 -26.46
CA GLU A 488 -0.92 20.56 -26.41
C GLU A 488 -1.14 21.12 -25.01
N LYS A 489 -2.17 20.64 -24.30
CA LYS A 489 -2.48 21.06 -22.93
C LYS A 489 -1.32 20.80 -21.98
N TYR A 490 -0.72 19.61 -22.04
CA TYR A 490 0.35 19.21 -21.13
C TYR A 490 1.75 19.55 -21.64
N ARG A 491 1.91 20.16 -22.82
CA ARG A 491 3.22 20.60 -23.33
C ARG A 491 3.93 21.53 -22.33
N PRO A 492 5.23 21.33 -22.04
CA PRO A 492 6.00 22.25 -21.21
C PRO A 492 5.97 23.67 -21.79
N GLY A 493 5.71 24.66 -20.95
CA GLY A 493 5.60 26.06 -21.37
C GLY A 493 4.26 26.48 -21.97
N SER A 494 3.26 25.59 -22.08
CA SER A 494 1.89 26.02 -22.36
C SER A 494 1.34 26.75 -21.12
N GLY A 495 0.86 27.98 -21.32
CA GLY A 495 0.46 28.93 -20.24
C GLY A 495 -0.77 28.53 -19.41
N VAL A 496 -1.18 27.26 -19.45
CA VAL A 496 -2.26 26.73 -18.60
C VAL A 496 -1.67 26.41 -17.23
N GLY A 497 -1.88 27.30 -16.26
CA GLY A 497 -1.52 27.06 -14.86
C GLY A 497 -2.34 25.90 -14.30
N PHE A 498 -1.69 24.83 -13.86
CA PHE A 498 -2.33 23.82 -13.04
C PHE A 498 -2.24 24.29 -11.59
N GLY A 499 -3.26 25.03 -11.17
CA GLY A 499 -3.31 25.63 -9.85
C GLY A 499 -4.68 26.23 -9.61
N GLU A 500 -5.67 25.36 -9.40
CA GLU A 500 -6.89 25.58 -8.61
C GLU A 500 -7.74 24.30 -8.68
N THR A 501 -7.34 23.28 -7.91
CA THR A 501 -8.27 22.22 -7.51
C THR A 501 -8.95 22.65 -6.21
N VAL A 502 -10.26 22.84 -6.36
CA VAL A 502 -11.36 22.83 -5.39
C VAL A 502 -11.01 22.21 -4.02
N SER A 503 -11.35 23.01 -3.00
CA SER A 503 -11.36 22.76 -1.54
C SER A 503 -11.85 21.40 -1.07
#